data_AF-A0A1V4B220-F1
#
_entry.id   AF-A0A1V4B220-F1
#
_cell.length_a   1.000
_cell.length_b   1.000
_cell.length_c   1.000
_cell.angle_alpha   90.00
_cell.angle_beta   90.00
_cell.angle_gamma   90.00
#
_symmetry.space_group_name_H-M   'P 1'
#
loop_
_entity.id
_entity.type
_entity.pdbx_description
1 polymer ?
#
loop_
_entity_poly.entity_id
_entity_poly.type
_entity_poly.pdbx_seq_one_letter_code
_entity_poly.pdbx_strand_id
1 'polypeptide(L)'
;MFTRITPLTYKEVTSALKRLGFEIKSKTATAHEQWIRVDDRGKFLVTVDKHISPFDKVLIQAMARQAGLSTKAFFKECKSKK
;
A
#
# COMPACT_ATOMS: atom_id res chain seq x y z
N MET A 1 -13.24 -15.51 9.71
CA MET A 1 -12.86 -14.60 10.81
C MET A 1 -12.79 -13.15 10.31
N PHE A 2 -13.74 -12.32 10.73
CA PHE A 2 -13.87 -10.92 10.31
C PHE A 2 -13.08 -10.00 11.23
N THR A 3 -11.77 -9.85 10.99
CA THR A 3 -11.03 -8.70 11.51
C THR A 3 -11.60 -7.45 10.84
N ARG A 4 -12.17 -6.52 11.62
CA ARG A 4 -12.65 -5.20 11.16
C ARG A 4 -11.44 -4.42 10.63
N ILE A 5 -11.20 -4.53 9.33
CA ILE A 5 -10.20 -3.70 8.65
C ILE A 5 -10.93 -2.40 8.34
N THR A 6 -10.57 -1.34 9.05
CA THR A 6 -11.08 -0.01 8.74
C THR A 6 -10.57 0.40 7.36
N PRO A 7 -11.37 1.14 6.58
CA PRO A 7 -10.91 1.71 5.33
C PRO A 7 -9.59 2.48 5.54
N LEU A 8 -8.61 2.25 4.66
CA LEU A 8 -7.36 2.99 4.66
C LEU A 8 -7.44 4.12 3.63
N THR A 9 -6.95 5.29 4.02
CA THR A 9 -6.87 6.42 3.09
C THR A 9 -5.61 6.33 2.23
N TYR A 10 -5.67 6.95 1.06
CA TYR A 10 -4.51 7.13 0.18
C TYR A 10 -3.25 7.65 0.93
N LYS A 11 -3.43 8.63 1.84
CA LYS A 11 -2.31 9.19 2.62
C LYS A 11 -1.68 8.15 3.56
N GLU A 12 -2.49 7.36 4.27
CA GLU A 12 -1.99 6.31 5.17
C GLU A 12 -1.17 5.25 4.41
N VAL A 13 -1.68 4.82 3.25
CA VAL A 13 -1.01 3.83 2.41
C VAL A 13 0.31 4.37 1.86
N THR A 14 0.30 5.55 1.24
CA THR A 14 1.53 6.13 0.67
C THR A 14 2.56 6.47 1.74
N SER A 15 2.15 6.94 2.92
CA SER A 15 3.06 7.14 4.06
C SER A 15 3.67 5.83 4.57
N ALA A 16 2.91 4.72 4.57
CA ALA A 16 3.47 3.41 4.90
C ALA A 16 4.43 2.90 3.82
N LEU A 17 4.07 3.02 2.54
CA LEU A 17 4.92 2.61 1.43
C LEU A 17 6.27 3.36 1.44
N LYS A 18 6.27 4.68 1.66
CA LYS A 18 7.50 5.46 1.84
C LYS A 18 8.37 4.93 2.99
N ARG A 19 7.76 4.64 4.15
CA ARG A 19 8.48 4.09 5.32
C ARG A 19 9.05 2.70 5.07
N LEU A 20 8.37 1.92 4.25
CA LEU A 20 8.82 0.58 3.84
C LEU A 20 9.93 0.62 2.77
N GLY A 21 10.33 1.80 2.30
CA GLY A 21 11.35 1.97 1.27
C GLY A 21 10.82 1.81 -0.16
N PHE A 22 9.50 1.94 -0.38
CA PHE A 22 8.97 2.03 -1.73
C PHE A 22 9.16 3.43 -2.30
N GLU A 23 9.57 3.47 -3.55
CA GLU A 23 9.70 4.69 -4.35
C GLU A 23 8.55 4.80 -5.34
N ILE A 24 8.08 6.02 -5.58
CA ILE A 24 7.05 6.25 -6.57
C ILE A 24 7.66 6.15 -7.97
N LYS A 25 7.15 5.22 -8.78
CA LYS A 25 7.60 4.96 -10.15
C LYS A 25 6.94 5.88 -11.18
N SER A 26 5.70 6.32 -10.92
CA SER A 26 4.86 6.97 -11.94
C SER A 26 5.00 8.50 -11.97
N LYS A 27 5.18 9.02 -13.19
CA LYS A 27 5.05 10.43 -13.63
C LYS A 27 4.00 10.57 -14.76
N THR A 28 3.05 9.64 -14.87
CA THR A 28 2.00 9.71 -15.91
C THR A 28 0.70 10.28 -15.35
N ALA A 29 0.01 11.11 -16.13
CA ALA A 29 -1.15 11.93 -15.76
C ALA A 29 -2.41 11.16 -15.28
N THR A 30 -2.31 9.86 -15.00
CA THR A 30 -3.38 9.02 -14.52
C THR A 30 -3.29 8.84 -13.00
N ALA A 31 -4.42 8.87 -12.31
CA ALA A 31 -4.51 8.81 -10.85
C ALA A 31 -4.17 7.44 -10.22
N HIS A 32 -3.57 6.55 -10.99
CA HIS A 32 -2.99 5.30 -10.52
C HIS A 32 -1.49 5.49 -10.30
N GLU A 33 -1.07 5.51 -9.05
CA GLU A 33 0.33 5.59 -8.68
C GLU A 33 0.91 4.20 -8.54
N GLN A 34 2.09 4.01 -9.11
CA GLN A 34 2.85 2.79 -8.93
C GLN A 34 4.01 3.04 -7.98
N TRP A 35 4.14 2.17 -7.00
CA TRP A 35 5.17 2.20 -5.96
C TRP A 35 6.03 0.95 -6.12
N ILE A 36 7.32 1.14 -6.34
CA ILE A 36 8.28 0.07 -6.54
C ILE A 36 9.26 0.01 -5.38
N ARG A 37 9.57 -1.19 -4.92
CA ARG A 37 10.68 -1.44 -4.00
C ARG A 37 11.50 -2.59 -4.53
N VAL A 38 12.82 -2.45 -4.51
CA VAL A 38 13.75 -3.48 -4.94
C VAL A 38 14.69 -3.76 -3.78
N ASP A 39 14.59 -4.95 -3.21
CA ASP A 39 15.49 -5.45 -2.16
C ASP A 39 16.10 -6.79 -2.59
N ASP A 40 16.94 -7.39 -1.75
CA ASP A 40 17.50 -8.75 -1.94
C ASP A 40 16.42 -9.84 -2.14
N ARG A 41 15.19 -9.59 -1.65
CA ARG A 41 14.04 -10.49 -1.83
C ARG A 41 13.39 -10.41 -3.21
N GLY A 42 13.78 -9.43 -4.02
CA GLY A 42 13.23 -9.18 -5.35
C GLY A 42 12.51 -7.83 -5.45
N LYS A 43 11.78 -7.68 -6.56
CA LYS A 43 11.08 -6.45 -6.94
C LYS A 43 9.61 -6.53 -6.55
N PHE A 44 9.19 -5.64 -5.66
CA PHE A 44 7.80 -5.45 -5.25
C PHE A 44 7.21 -4.25 -5.98
N LEU A 45 6.03 -4.41 -6.56
CA LEU A 45 5.30 -3.35 -7.25
C LEU A 45 3.88 -3.28 -6.68
N VAL A 46 3.60 -2.17 -6.00
CA VAL A 46 2.29 -1.88 -5.42
C VAL A 46 1.61 -0.81 -6.26
N THR A 47 0.35 -1.03 -6.62
CA THR A 47 -0.46 -0.04 -7.34
C THR A 47 -1.45 0.58 -6.37
N VAL A 48 -1.44 1.91 -6.27
CA VAL A 48 -2.29 2.70 -5.40
C VAL A 48 -3.15 3.60 -6.27
N ASP A 49 -4.46 3.49 -6.17
CA ASP A 49 -5.41 4.30 -6.93
C ASP A 49 -6.05 5.35 -6.02
N LYS A 50 -5.91 6.62 -6.37
CA LYS A 50 -6.42 7.72 -5.55
C LYS A 50 -7.95 7.84 -5.59
N HIS A 51 -8.61 7.43 -6.68
CA HIS A 51 -10.06 7.59 -6.86
C HIS A 51 -10.88 6.59 -6.06
N ILE A 52 -10.32 5.41 -5.80
CA ILE A 52 -10.99 4.36 -5.00
C ILE A 52 -10.67 4.46 -3.50
N SER A 53 -9.99 5.55 -3.08
CA SER A 53 -9.84 5.86 -1.67
C SER A 53 -11.17 6.39 -1.11
N PRO A 54 -11.66 5.87 0.03
CA PRO A 54 -10.98 4.98 0.97
C PRO A 54 -10.96 3.51 0.55
N PHE A 55 -9.81 2.85 0.75
CA PHE A 55 -9.58 1.49 0.31
C PHE A 55 -10.29 0.46 1.18
N ASP A 56 -11.04 -0.42 0.53
CA ASP A 56 -11.65 -1.58 1.18
C ASP A 56 -10.62 -2.66 1.55
N LYS A 57 -11.06 -3.54 2.45
CA LYS A 57 -10.29 -4.71 2.91
C LYS A 57 -9.65 -5.51 1.77
N VAL A 58 -10.39 -5.75 0.69
CA VAL A 58 -9.90 -6.55 -0.46
C VAL A 58 -8.72 -5.87 -1.13
N LEU A 59 -8.79 -4.55 -1.30
CA LEU A 59 -7.70 -3.79 -1.90
C LEU A 59 -6.49 -3.72 -0.98
N ILE A 60 -6.70 -3.55 0.33
CA ILE A 60 -5.63 -3.60 1.33
C ILE A 60 -4.94 -4.97 1.32
N GLN A 61 -5.69 -6.05 1.17
CA GLN A 61 -5.13 -7.41 1.02
C GLN A 61 -4.30 -7.55 -0.26
N ALA A 62 -4.80 -7.01 -1.38
CA ALA A 62 -4.07 -7.02 -2.65
C ALA A 62 -2.76 -6.23 -2.56
N MET A 63 -2.79 -5.02 -2.01
CA MET A 63 -1.61 -4.17 -1.80
C MET A 63 -0.60 -4.81 -0.85
N ALA A 64 -1.06 -5.42 0.25
CA ALA A 64 -0.18 -6.14 1.17
C ALA A 64 0.55 -7.30 0.47
N ARG A 65 -0.18 -8.08 -0.35
CA ARG A 65 0.39 -9.17 -1.15
C ARG A 65 1.42 -8.67 -2.15
N GLN A 66 1.13 -7.55 -2.83
CA GLN A 66 2.06 -6.88 -3.74
C GLN A 66 3.32 -6.37 -3.02
N ALA A 67 3.17 -5.91 -1.79
CA ALA A 67 4.28 -5.44 -0.95
C ALA A 67 5.11 -6.59 -0.32
N GLY A 68 4.66 -7.85 -0.47
CA GLY A 68 5.28 -9.00 0.18
C GLY A 68 5.04 -9.07 1.69
N LEU A 69 3.99 -8.40 2.18
CA LEU A 69 3.63 -8.34 3.60
C LEU A 69 2.30 -9.05 3.86
N SER A 70 2.10 -9.51 5.10
CA SER A 70 0.78 -9.96 5.52
C SER A 70 -0.17 -8.76 5.64
N THR A 71 -1.46 -8.96 5.39
CA THR A 71 -2.48 -7.90 5.50
C THR A 71 -2.44 -7.19 6.85
N LYS A 72 -2.20 -7.94 7.94
CA LYS A 72 -2.11 -7.38 9.29
C LYS A 72 -0.86 -6.52 9.46
N ALA A 73 0.29 -6.97 8.95
CA ALA A 73 1.54 -6.20 9.00
C ALA A 73 1.41 -4.91 8.18
N PHE A 74 0.93 -5.01 6.94
CA PHE A 74 0.70 -3.86 6.07
C PHE A 74 -0.29 -2.86 6.68
N PHE A 75 -1.41 -3.35 7.22
CA PHE A 75 -2.39 -2.50 7.89
C PHE A 75 -1.82 -1.81 9.14
N LYS A 76 -1.01 -2.53 9.93
CA LYS A 76 -0.32 -1.96 11.10
C LYS A 76 0.64 -0.83 10.67
N GLU A 77 1.40 -1.01 9.61
CA GLU A 77 2.26 0.05 9.05
C GLU A 77 1.44 1.26 8.61
N CYS A 78 0.32 1.05 7.90
CA CYS A 78 -0.57 2.14 7.47
C CYS A 78 -1.16 2.93 8.64
N LYS A 79 -1.55 2.25 9.73
CA LYS A 79 -2.11 2.90 10.94
C LYS A 79 -1.05 3.42 11.91
N SER A 80 0.20 2.99 11.78
CA SER A 80 1.30 3.46 12.62
C SER A 80 1.51 4.95 12.36
N LYS A 81 1.09 5.81 13.30
CA LYS A 81 1.45 7.23 13.32
C LYS A 81 2.76 7.33 14.10
N LYS A 82 3.83 7.73 13.44
CA LYS A 82 5.04 8.17 14.12
C LYS A 82 4.99 9.69 14.22
#